data_AF-A0A7V9QQV2-F1
#
_entry.id   AF-A0A7V9QQV2-F1
#
_cell.length_a   1.000
_cell.length_b   1.000
_cell.length_c   1.000
_cell.angle_alpha   90.00
_cell.angle_beta   90.00
_cell.angle_gamma   90.00
#
_symmetry.space_group_name_H-M   'P 1'
#
loop_
_entity.id
_entity.type
_entity.pdbx_description
1 polymer ?
#
loop_
_entity_poly.entity_id
_entity_poly.type
_entity_poly.pdbx_seq_one_letter_code
_entity_poly.pdbx_strand_id
1 'polypeptide(L)'
;MFGCIRRLGCLVILLAIAGGAYMYMNGWRPLGTAAAPKATTVARPMWEPITALNAERGKRQVESLRDSRGPVYANLTGAEAASYIFLSAARQLPKGAENAKASVQGNELVVRAEVPLAEFGAKKVLGPLAGILGDKDTLLLGGHINVVQPGLGEFVVTRLKVGKLTVPSPLIPRLISEIRRGERPVGVAPNALPMPVPEFISDVRIANGRITVYKNAP
;
A
#
# COMPACT_ATOMS: atom_id res chain seq x y z
N MET A 1 65.79 -20.45 -3.86
CA MET A 1 64.52 -20.43 -3.09
C MET A 1 63.85 -19.04 -3.05
N PHE A 2 64.00 -18.19 -4.09
CA PHE A 2 63.46 -16.80 -4.09
C PHE A 2 62.14 -16.61 -4.89
N GLY A 3 61.54 -17.69 -5.41
CA GLY A 3 60.34 -17.62 -6.26
C GLY A 3 59.02 -17.37 -5.51
N CYS A 4 58.89 -17.83 -4.26
CA CYS A 4 57.64 -17.69 -3.49
C CYS A 4 57.44 -16.28 -2.93
N ILE A 5 58.50 -15.58 -2.52
CA ILE A 5 58.41 -14.22 -1.98
C ILE A 5 57.97 -13.22 -3.06
N ARG A 6 58.45 -13.38 -4.30
CA ARG A 6 58.02 -12.55 -5.44
C ARG A 6 56.56 -12.77 -5.82
N ARG A 7 56.03 -13.99 -5.67
CA ARG A 7 54.61 -14.29 -5.91
C ARG A 7 53.71 -13.78 -4.80
N LEU A 8 54.14 -13.88 -3.54
CA LEU A 8 53.40 -13.30 -2.40
C LEU A 8 53.33 -11.77 -2.49
N GLY A 9 54.45 -11.11 -2.81
CA GLY A 9 54.48 -9.66 -2.99
C GLY A 9 53.57 -9.19 -4.12
N CYS A 10 53.54 -9.92 -5.24
CA CYS A 10 52.65 -9.61 -6.36
C CYS A 10 51.17 -9.76 -6.00
N LEU A 11 50.81 -10.78 -5.20
CA LEU A 11 49.44 -11.01 -4.76
C LEU A 11 48.94 -9.91 -3.81
N VAL A 12 49.81 -9.42 -2.91
CA VAL A 12 49.49 -8.30 -2.01
C VAL A 12 49.28 -7.00 -2.79
N ILE A 13 50.13 -6.73 -3.79
CA ILE A 13 49.98 -5.55 -4.65
C ILE A 13 48.68 -5.62 -5.46
N LEU A 14 48.33 -6.79 -6.00
CA LEU A 14 47.06 -6.96 -6.72
C LEU A 14 45.84 -6.77 -5.81
N LEU A 15 45.89 -7.24 -4.57
CA LEU A 15 44.82 -7.00 -3.59
C LEU A 15 44.71 -5.52 -3.21
N ALA A 16 45.83 -4.82 -3.07
CA ALA A 16 45.83 -3.38 -2.79
C ALA A 16 45.26 -2.57 -3.96
N ILE A 17 45.60 -2.94 -5.21
CA ILE A 17 45.04 -2.31 -6.41
C ILE A 17 43.55 -2.61 -6.54
N ALA A 18 43.12 -3.85 -6.31
CA ALA A 18 41.71 -4.23 -6.33
C ALA A 18 40.90 -3.52 -5.24
N GLY A 19 41.45 -3.39 -4.02
CA GLY A 19 40.84 -2.64 -2.93
C GLY A 19 40.75 -1.14 -3.23
N GLY A 20 41.81 -0.55 -3.80
CA GLY A 20 41.82 0.84 -4.26
C GLY A 20 40.80 1.08 -5.37
N ALA A 21 40.74 0.19 -6.37
CA ALA A 21 39.76 0.26 -7.45
C ALA A 21 38.31 0.09 -6.93
N TYR A 22 38.09 -0.80 -5.97
CA TYR A 22 36.77 -0.98 -5.34
C TYR A 22 36.35 0.28 -4.58
N MET A 23 37.24 0.89 -3.80
CA MET A 23 36.95 2.15 -3.11
C MET A 23 36.75 3.32 -4.08
N TYR A 24 37.48 3.34 -5.19
CA TYR A 24 37.34 4.38 -6.21
C TYR A 24 36.04 4.23 -7.01
N MET A 25 35.68 3.01 -7.43
CA MET A 25 34.40 2.74 -8.11
C MET A 25 33.21 2.95 -7.19
N ASN A 26 33.36 2.68 -5.88
CA ASN A 26 32.27 2.89 -4.92
C ASN A 26 32.22 4.33 -4.37
N GLY A 27 33.32 5.08 -4.46
CA GLY A 27 33.45 6.48 -4.02
C GLY A 27 33.12 7.50 -5.11
N TRP A 28 33.14 7.12 -6.38
CA TRP A 28 32.81 7.98 -7.52
C TRP A 28 31.47 7.62 -8.14
N ARG A 29 30.38 7.98 -7.44
CA ARG A 29 29.17 8.44 -8.14
C ARG A 29 29.43 9.89 -8.53
N PRO A 30 29.45 10.26 -9.81
CA PRO A 30 29.66 11.64 -10.20
C PRO A 30 28.59 12.52 -9.55
N LEU A 31 29.03 13.58 -8.85
CA LEU A 31 28.25 14.78 -8.59
C LEU A 31 27.88 15.41 -9.94
N GLY A 32 26.97 14.77 -10.66
CA GLY A 32 26.18 15.44 -11.68
C GLY A 32 25.19 16.34 -10.94
N THR A 33 25.22 17.63 -11.27
CA THR A 33 24.24 18.64 -10.89
C THR A 33 22.87 18.32 -11.49
N ALA A 34 22.27 17.19 -11.11
CA ALA A 34 20.83 17.06 -11.12
C ALA A 34 20.35 17.76 -9.86
N ALA A 35 19.52 18.80 -10.03
CA ALA A 35 18.78 19.40 -8.94
C ALA A 35 18.30 18.29 -8.02
N ALA A 36 18.72 18.33 -6.75
CA ALA A 36 18.30 17.35 -5.77
C ALA A 36 16.78 17.19 -5.91
N PRO A 37 16.25 15.99 -6.24
CA PRO A 37 14.84 15.78 -5.98
C PRO A 37 14.73 16.09 -4.50
N LYS A 38 13.94 17.11 -4.13
CA LYS A 38 13.62 17.44 -2.74
C LYS A 38 13.53 16.11 -2.05
N ALA A 39 14.48 15.85 -1.13
CA ALA A 39 14.49 14.63 -0.36
C ALA A 39 13.11 14.61 0.27
N THR A 40 12.22 13.84 -0.36
CA THR A 40 10.92 13.56 0.20
C THR A 40 11.34 12.71 1.35
N THR A 41 11.46 13.33 2.52
CA THR A 41 11.50 12.65 3.79
C THR A 41 10.44 11.59 3.64
N VAL A 42 10.85 10.35 3.38
CA VAL A 42 9.93 9.23 3.33
C VAL A 42 9.50 9.15 4.77
N ALA A 43 8.39 9.84 5.06
CA ALA A 43 7.77 9.81 6.35
C ALA A 43 7.69 8.34 6.69
N ARG A 44 8.32 7.92 7.80
CA ARG A 44 8.18 6.55 8.28
C ARG A 44 6.70 6.21 8.19
N PRO A 45 6.31 5.03 7.66
CA PRO A 45 4.91 4.66 7.55
C PRO A 45 4.23 4.85 8.89
N MET A 46 3.54 5.98 9.05
CA MET A 46 2.91 6.31 10.30
C MET A 46 1.63 5.50 10.29
N TRP A 47 1.63 4.44 11.09
CA TRP A 47 0.46 3.60 11.25
C TRP A 47 -0.54 4.37 12.10
N GLU A 48 -1.57 4.87 11.44
CA GLU A 48 -2.63 5.62 12.08
C GLU A 48 -3.83 4.70 12.31
N PRO A 49 -4.48 4.75 13.48
CA PRO A 49 -5.65 3.92 13.74
C PRO A 49 -6.83 4.34 12.87
N ILE A 50 -7.58 3.35 12.41
CA ILE A 50 -8.86 3.58 11.73
C ILE A 50 -9.91 3.86 12.80
N THR A 51 -10.44 5.09 12.83
CA THR A 51 -11.36 5.55 13.86
C THR A 51 -12.52 6.34 13.26
N ALA A 52 -13.66 6.38 13.95
CA ALA A 52 -14.81 7.19 13.53
C ALA A 52 -14.46 8.68 13.42
N LEU A 53 -13.60 9.19 14.31
CA LEU A 53 -13.12 10.57 14.26
C LEU A 53 -12.34 10.88 12.97
N ASN A 54 -11.50 9.95 12.52
CA ASN A 54 -10.75 10.11 11.27
C ASN A 54 -11.67 10.02 10.05
N ALA A 55 -12.73 9.19 10.12
CA ALA A 55 -13.74 9.12 9.06
C ALA A 55 -14.53 10.42 8.94
N GLU A 56 -14.96 11.02 10.05
CA GLU A 56 -15.67 12.31 10.03
C GLU A 56 -14.78 13.45 9.50
N ARG A 57 -13.49 13.47 9.88
CA ARG A 57 -12.53 14.42 9.33
C ARG A 57 -12.33 14.25 7.83
N GLY A 58 -12.12 13.02 7.37
CA GLY A 58 -11.98 12.71 5.95
C GLY A 58 -13.25 13.05 5.17
N LYS A 59 -14.42 12.73 5.72
CA LYS A 59 -15.72 13.05 5.14
C LYS A 59 -15.88 14.55 4.93
N ARG A 60 -15.62 15.39 5.94
CA ARG A 60 -15.73 16.85 5.82
C ARG A 60 -14.79 17.42 4.75
N GLN A 61 -13.57 16.90 4.64
CA GLN A 61 -12.64 17.33 3.60
C GLN A 61 -13.15 16.96 2.20
N VAL A 62 -13.66 15.74 2.04
CA VAL A 62 -14.26 15.30 0.77
C VAL A 62 -15.52 16.11 0.46
N GLU A 63 -16.38 16.36 1.44
CA GLU A 63 -17.60 17.16 1.27
C GLU A 63 -17.31 18.61 0.90
N SER A 64 -16.17 19.17 1.31
CA SER A 64 -15.78 20.52 0.87
C SER A 64 -15.51 20.62 -0.63
N LEU A 65 -15.26 19.49 -1.31
CA LEU A 65 -15.15 19.42 -2.77
C LEU A 65 -16.51 19.50 -3.47
N ARG A 66 -17.61 19.28 -2.77
CA ARG A 66 -18.96 19.39 -3.33
C ARG A 66 -19.27 20.82 -3.77
N ASP A 67 -18.75 21.81 -3.05
CA ASP A 67 -19.05 23.21 -3.32
C ASP A 67 -18.49 23.64 -4.68
N SER A 68 -19.33 24.21 -5.54
CA SER A 68 -18.95 24.67 -6.89
C SER A 68 -17.80 25.68 -6.87
N ARG A 69 -17.71 26.50 -5.83
CA ARG A 69 -16.62 27.47 -5.60
C ARG A 69 -15.54 26.97 -4.63
N GLY A 70 -15.63 25.72 -4.21
CA GLY A 70 -14.71 25.09 -3.27
C GLY A 70 -13.40 24.66 -3.94
N PRO A 71 -12.49 24.05 -3.16
CA PRO A 71 -11.24 23.51 -3.67
C PRO A 71 -11.49 22.41 -4.73
N VAL A 72 -10.58 22.30 -5.70
CA VAL A 72 -10.63 21.26 -6.74
C VAL A 72 -10.00 19.94 -6.30
N TYR A 73 -9.26 19.95 -5.19
CA TYR A 73 -8.68 18.76 -4.59
C TYR A 73 -8.65 18.84 -3.05
N ALA A 74 -8.70 17.70 -2.39
CA ALA A 74 -8.50 17.56 -0.94
C ALA A 74 -7.39 16.56 -0.65
N ASN A 75 -6.58 16.82 0.38
CA ASN A 75 -5.45 15.97 0.76
C ASN A 75 -5.73 15.27 2.08
N LEU A 76 -6.00 13.98 2.02
CA LEU A 76 -6.30 13.11 3.15
C LEU A 76 -5.05 12.39 3.65
N THR A 77 -5.00 12.09 4.95
CA THR A 77 -4.06 11.08 5.47
C THR A 77 -4.52 9.67 5.11
N GLY A 78 -3.60 8.70 5.24
CA GLY A 78 -3.94 7.28 5.08
C GLY A 78 -5.07 6.83 6.01
N ALA A 79 -5.05 7.28 7.27
CA ALA A 79 -6.13 6.98 8.20
C ALA A 79 -7.44 7.70 7.89
N GLU A 80 -7.43 8.96 7.46
CA GLU A 80 -8.67 9.67 7.11
C GLU A 80 -9.38 8.99 5.93
N ALA A 81 -8.64 8.74 4.84
CA ALA A 81 -9.19 8.07 3.67
C ALA A 81 -9.61 6.62 3.99
N ALA A 82 -8.73 5.85 4.65
CA ALA A 82 -9.08 4.48 5.03
C ALA A 82 -10.24 4.44 6.02
N SER A 83 -10.34 5.36 6.98
CA SER A 83 -11.48 5.35 7.89
C SER A 83 -12.78 5.67 7.16
N TYR A 84 -12.78 6.65 6.27
CA TYR A 84 -13.95 7.00 5.46
C TYR A 84 -14.40 5.83 4.55
N ILE A 85 -13.45 5.22 3.84
CA ILE A 85 -13.69 4.09 2.94
C ILE A 85 -14.10 2.84 3.72
N PHE A 86 -13.34 2.48 4.75
CA PHE A 86 -13.55 1.23 5.47
C PHE A 86 -14.73 1.30 6.41
N LEU A 87 -15.18 2.46 6.93
CA LEU A 87 -16.45 2.53 7.66
C LEU A 87 -17.67 2.45 6.75
N SER A 88 -17.57 2.97 5.51
CA SER A 88 -18.63 2.79 4.51
C SER A 88 -18.64 1.35 3.96
N ALA A 89 -17.47 0.77 3.69
CA ALA A 89 -17.27 -0.61 3.26
C ALA A 89 -17.34 -1.64 4.41
N ALA A 90 -17.29 -1.23 5.68
CA ALA A 90 -17.35 -2.13 6.85
C ALA A 90 -18.62 -2.97 6.86
N ARG A 91 -19.70 -2.50 6.23
CA ARG A 91 -20.91 -3.31 6.02
C ARG A 91 -20.62 -4.57 5.21
N GLN A 92 -19.67 -4.50 4.28
CA GLN A 92 -19.25 -5.59 3.41
C GLN A 92 -18.09 -6.40 3.99
N LEU A 93 -17.33 -5.85 4.93
CA LEU A 93 -16.19 -6.53 5.54
C LEU A 93 -16.60 -7.53 6.65
N PRO A 94 -15.71 -8.48 6.98
CA PRO A 94 -15.94 -9.42 8.07
C PRO A 94 -16.10 -8.70 9.42
N LYS A 95 -17.02 -9.18 10.27
CA LYS A 95 -17.36 -8.49 11.54
C LYS A 95 -16.25 -8.63 12.59
N GLY A 96 -15.32 -9.57 12.40
CA GLY A 96 -14.23 -9.82 13.33
C GLY A 96 -12.98 -8.96 13.16
N ALA A 97 -12.97 -7.91 12.33
CA ALA A 97 -11.78 -7.09 12.14
C ALA A 97 -11.50 -6.18 13.36
N GLU A 98 -10.42 -6.44 14.07
CA GLU A 98 -9.95 -5.70 15.25
C GLU A 98 -8.65 -4.93 14.93
N ASN A 99 -8.33 -3.90 15.74
CA ASN A 99 -7.06 -3.16 15.67
C ASN A 99 -6.65 -2.64 14.28
N ALA A 100 -7.64 -2.21 13.49
CA ALA A 100 -7.39 -1.74 12.13
C ALA A 100 -6.58 -0.45 12.11
N LYS A 101 -5.49 -0.43 11.34
CA LYS A 101 -4.60 0.72 11.14
C LYS A 101 -4.32 0.89 9.66
N ALA A 102 -4.14 2.12 9.23
CA ALA A 102 -3.80 2.47 7.87
C ALA A 102 -2.52 3.30 7.82
N SER A 103 -1.80 3.19 6.71
CA SER A 103 -0.63 3.99 6.42
C SER A 103 -0.44 4.11 4.92
N VAL A 104 0.10 5.23 4.44
CA VAL A 104 0.50 5.36 3.04
C VAL A 104 1.98 4.98 2.93
N GLN A 105 2.28 3.98 2.12
CA GLN A 105 3.64 3.48 1.89
C GLN A 105 4.01 3.64 0.42
N GLY A 106 4.87 4.61 0.11
CA GLY A 106 5.16 4.99 -1.27
C GLY A 106 3.90 5.55 -1.94
N ASN A 107 3.39 4.82 -2.92
CA ASN A 107 2.20 5.17 -3.71
C ASN A 107 1.01 4.25 -3.42
N GLU A 108 1.08 3.46 -2.35
CA GLU A 108 0.02 2.54 -1.96
C GLU A 108 -0.58 2.91 -0.60
N LEU A 109 -1.88 2.73 -0.48
CA LEU A 109 -2.55 2.67 0.81
C LEU A 109 -2.37 1.25 1.37
N VAL A 110 -1.80 1.15 2.56
CA VAL A 110 -1.61 -0.11 3.27
C VAL A 110 -2.46 -0.11 4.52
N VAL A 111 -3.34 -1.10 4.63
CA VAL A 111 -4.23 -1.32 5.76
C VAL A 111 -3.82 -2.61 6.43
N ARG A 112 -3.67 -2.58 7.75
CA ARG A 112 -3.48 -3.77 8.59
C ARG A 112 -4.64 -3.91 9.56
N ALA A 113 -5.10 -5.12 9.79
CA ALA A 113 -6.12 -5.43 10.80
C ALA A 113 -5.90 -6.84 11.33
N GLU A 114 -6.37 -7.12 12.53
CA GLU A 114 -6.42 -8.48 13.08
C GLU A 114 -7.77 -9.09 12.71
N VAL A 115 -7.78 -10.25 12.06
CA VAL A 115 -9.01 -10.89 11.58
C VAL A 115 -9.02 -12.39 11.93
N PRO A 116 -10.18 -12.96 12.26
CA PRO A 116 -10.34 -14.41 12.32
C PRO A 116 -10.15 -15.00 10.92
N LEU A 117 -9.27 -15.99 10.77
CA LEU A 117 -9.01 -16.61 9.47
C LEU A 117 -10.24 -17.30 8.86
N ALA A 118 -11.14 -17.76 9.72
CA ALA A 118 -12.38 -18.39 9.33
C ALA A 118 -13.28 -17.44 8.50
N GLU A 119 -13.24 -16.14 8.80
CA GLU A 119 -14.06 -15.14 8.10
C GLU A 119 -13.45 -14.65 6.78
N PHE A 120 -12.15 -14.87 6.57
CA PHE A 120 -11.42 -14.38 5.40
C PHE A 120 -11.42 -15.38 4.22
N GLY A 121 -12.00 -16.57 4.39
CA GLY A 121 -11.91 -17.65 3.38
C GLY A 121 -10.49 -18.16 3.15
N ALA A 122 -9.52 -17.71 3.96
CA ALA A 122 -8.10 -18.04 3.85
C ALA A 122 -7.85 -19.55 3.81
N LYS A 123 -8.57 -20.31 4.65
CA LYS A 123 -8.47 -21.78 4.70
C LYS A 123 -8.80 -22.45 3.36
N LYS A 124 -9.78 -21.93 2.62
CA LYS A 124 -10.18 -22.50 1.31
C LYS A 124 -9.17 -22.19 0.22
N VAL A 125 -8.64 -20.95 0.18
CA VAL A 125 -7.77 -20.51 -0.93
C VAL A 125 -6.30 -20.82 -0.69
N LEU A 126 -5.82 -20.74 0.55
CA LEU A 126 -4.43 -21.02 0.91
C LEU A 126 -4.17 -22.53 1.09
N GLY A 127 -5.25 -23.34 1.18
CA GLY A 127 -5.19 -24.78 1.30
C GLY A 127 -4.31 -25.23 2.49
N PRO A 128 -3.33 -26.12 2.29
CA PRO A 128 -2.51 -26.66 3.38
C PRO A 128 -1.67 -25.58 4.09
N LEU A 129 -1.37 -24.45 3.43
CA LEU A 129 -0.65 -23.33 4.05
C LEU A 129 -1.45 -22.66 5.16
N ALA A 130 -2.77 -22.85 5.19
CA ALA A 130 -3.61 -22.31 6.25
C ALA A 130 -3.36 -22.97 7.62
N GLY A 131 -2.78 -24.18 7.66
CA GLY A 131 -2.41 -24.85 8.92
C GLY A 131 -1.25 -24.20 9.68
N ILE A 132 -0.50 -23.31 9.02
CA ILE A 132 0.61 -22.54 9.64
C ILE A 132 0.08 -21.28 10.33
N LEU A 133 -1.11 -20.83 9.95
CA LEU A 133 -1.71 -19.60 10.45
C LEU A 133 -2.56 -19.90 11.71
N GLY A 134 -2.54 -19.00 12.69
CA GLY A 134 -3.36 -19.13 13.91
C GLY A 134 -4.83 -18.75 13.69
N ASP A 135 -5.73 -19.08 14.61
CA ASP A 135 -7.18 -18.81 14.42
C ASP A 135 -7.52 -17.32 14.18
N LYS A 136 -6.77 -16.42 14.83
CA LYS A 136 -6.73 -14.98 14.54
C LYS A 136 -5.33 -14.61 14.07
N ASP A 137 -5.24 -13.84 12.99
CA ASP A 137 -3.95 -13.38 12.47
C ASP A 137 -4.03 -11.95 11.90
N THR A 138 -2.87 -11.33 11.71
CA THR A 138 -2.76 -10.00 11.12
C THR A 138 -2.89 -10.06 9.61
N LEU A 139 -3.96 -9.48 9.09
CA LEU A 139 -4.13 -9.22 7.67
C LEU A 139 -3.48 -7.89 7.30
N LEU A 140 -2.75 -7.85 6.19
CA LEU A 140 -2.23 -6.64 5.57
C LEU A 140 -2.65 -6.59 4.10
N LEU A 141 -3.34 -5.52 3.73
CA LEU A 141 -3.81 -5.19 2.38
C LEU A 141 -3.09 -3.94 1.90
N GLY A 142 -2.31 -4.06 0.83
CA GLY A 142 -1.71 -2.94 0.11
C GLY A 142 -2.36 -2.80 -1.25
N GLY A 143 -2.64 -1.56 -1.66
CA GLY A 143 -3.30 -1.31 -2.92
C GLY A 143 -3.43 0.17 -3.29
N HIS A 144 -4.09 0.38 -4.43
CA HIS A 144 -4.42 1.71 -4.94
C HIS A 144 -5.94 1.90 -4.97
N ILE A 145 -6.34 3.16 -5.04
CA ILE A 145 -7.74 3.55 -5.16
C ILE A 145 -7.95 4.09 -6.57
N ASN A 146 -8.90 3.54 -7.29
CA ASN A 146 -9.33 4.05 -8.59
C ASN A 146 -10.81 4.45 -8.53
N VAL A 147 -11.18 5.47 -9.30
CA VAL A 147 -12.58 5.80 -9.57
C VAL A 147 -12.96 5.13 -10.88
N VAL A 148 -13.94 4.23 -10.84
CA VAL A 148 -14.39 3.49 -12.04
C VAL A 148 -15.36 4.34 -12.84
N GLN A 149 -16.33 4.94 -12.15
CA GLN A 149 -17.33 5.86 -12.69
C GLN A 149 -17.88 6.73 -11.56
N PRO A 150 -18.55 7.87 -11.85
CA PRO A 150 -19.24 8.64 -10.81
C PRO A 150 -20.15 7.73 -9.97
N GLY A 151 -20.01 7.78 -8.64
CA GLY A 151 -20.76 6.89 -7.74
C GLY A 151 -20.03 5.60 -7.35
N LEU A 152 -19.02 5.16 -8.10
CA LEU A 152 -18.34 3.87 -7.92
C LEU A 152 -16.82 3.98 -8.02
N GLY A 153 -16.15 3.67 -6.92
CA GLY A 153 -14.71 3.44 -6.88
C GLY A 153 -14.36 1.99 -6.57
N GLU A 154 -13.08 1.71 -6.66
CA GLU A 154 -12.51 0.41 -6.37
C GLU A 154 -11.18 0.54 -5.61
N PHE A 155 -10.96 -0.33 -4.62
CA PHE A 155 -9.68 -0.51 -3.97
C PHE A 155 -8.99 -1.74 -4.55
N VAL A 156 -8.05 -1.51 -5.46
CA VAL A 156 -7.31 -2.56 -6.17
C VAL A 156 -6.20 -3.09 -5.28
N VAL A 157 -6.34 -4.34 -4.84
CA VAL A 157 -5.38 -4.98 -3.94
C VAL A 157 -4.21 -5.53 -4.76
N THR A 158 -3.02 -4.98 -4.54
CA THR A 158 -1.75 -5.38 -5.18
C THR A 158 -0.92 -6.27 -4.25
N ARG A 159 -1.02 -6.04 -2.94
CA ARG A 159 -0.29 -6.77 -1.91
C ARG A 159 -1.24 -7.31 -0.86
N LEU A 160 -1.08 -8.59 -0.54
CA LEU A 160 -1.86 -9.27 0.49
C LEU A 160 -0.92 -10.13 1.33
N LYS A 161 -1.00 -9.96 2.65
CA LYS A 161 -0.23 -10.75 3.61
C LYS A 161 -1.12 -11.16 4.77
N VAL A 162 -1.00 -12.41 5.19
CA VAL A 162 -1.73 -12.97 6.34
C VAL A 162 -0.69 -13.52 7.30
N GLY A 163 -0.59 -12.90 8.48
CA GLY A 163 0.46 -13.15 9.45
C GLY A 163 1.85 -12.98 8.85
N LYS A 164 2.59 -14.09 8.75
CA LYS A 164 3.92 -14.13 8.12
C LYS A 164 3.89 -14.52 6.65
N LEU A 165 2.76 -15.01 6.15
CA LEU A 165 2.62 -15.52 4.80
C LEU A 165 2.25 -14.40 3.81
N THR A 166 3.14 -14.12 2.87
CA THR A 166 2.82 -13.27 1.72
C THR A 166 2.02 -14.08 0.72
N VAL A 167 0.85 -13.57 0.32
CA VAL A 167 0.01 -14.22 -0.68
C VAL A 167 0.54 -13.91 -2.08
N PRO A 168 0.79 -14.92 -2.92
CA PRO A 168 1.14 -14.70 -4.32
C PRO A 168 0.05 -13.93 -5.09
N SER A 169 0.46 -12.96 -5.91
CA SER A 169 -0.45 -12.12 -6.70
C SER A 169 -1.55 -12.88 -7.47
N PRO A 170 -1.28 -14.05 -8.09
CA PRO A 170 -2.32 -14.83 -8.79
C PRO A 170 -3.46 -15.35 -7.89
N LEU A 171 -3.22 -15.48 -6.59
CA LEU A 171 -4.22 -15.94 -5.62
C LEU A 171 -5.06 -14.79 -5.04
N ILE A 172 -4.60 -13.54 -5.17
CA ILE A 172 -5.29 -12.37 -4.63
C ILE A 172 -6.72 -12.26 -5.17
N PRO A 173 -7.01 -12.34 -6.49
CA PRO A 173 -8.38 -12.26 -6.99
C PRO A 173 -9.32 -13.29 -6.35
N ARG A 174 -8.85 -14.53 -6.16
CA ARG A 174 -9.62 -15.62 -5.54
C ARG A 174 -9.90 -15.36 -4.06
N LEU A 175 -8.94 -14.80 -3.33
CA LEU A 175 -9.17 -14.41 -1.93
C LEU A 175 -10.14 -13.24 -1.84
N ILE A 176 -9.95 -12.21 -2.66
CA ILE A 176 -10.84 -11.04 -2.70
C ILE A 176 -12.27 -11.44 -3.03
N SER A 177 -12.50 -12.42 -3.92
CA SER A 177 -13.84 -12.93 -4.18
C SER A 177 -14.49 -13.66 -2.99
N GLU A 178 -13.71 -14.33 -2.14
CA GLU A 178 -14.24 -14.98 -0.93
C GLU A 178 -14.56 -13.97 0.18
N ILE A 179 -13.81 -12.87 0.27
CA ILE A 179 -13.99 -11.83 1.29
C ILE A 179 -15.14 -10.89 0.92
N ARG A 180 -15.29 -10.60 -0.38
CA ARG A 180 -16.34 -9.71 -0.88
C ARG A 180 -17.70 -10.36 -0.64
N ARG A 181 -18.57 -9.63 0.05
CA ARG A 181 -19.98 -9.98 0.15
C ARG A 181 -20.74 -9.41 -1.04
N GLY A 182 -21.31 -10.28 -1.85
CA GLY A 182 -22.15 -9.91 -3.00
C GLY A 182 -21.42 -9.95 -4.34
N GLU A 183 -22.17 -9.63 -5.39
CA GLU A 183 -21.68 -9.65 -6.76
C GLU A 183 -20.70 -8.52 -7.03
N ARG A 184 -19.78 -8.77 -7.97
CA ARG A 184 -18.84 -7.76 -8.45
C ARG A 184 -19.56 -6.84 -9.44
N PRO A 185 -19.62 -5.52 -9.20
CA PRO A 185 -20.17 -4.59 -10.17
C PRO A 185 -19.40 -4.66 -11.50
N VAL A 186 -20.08 -4.38 -12.61
CA VAL A 186 -19.46 -4.28 -13.93
C VAL A 186 -18.38 -3.18 -13.91
N GLY A 187 -17.23 -3.46 -14.53
CA GLY A 187 -16.11 -2.51 -14.59
C GLY A 187 -15.11 -2.59 -13.43
N VAL A 188 -15.46 -3.23 -12.31
CA VAL A 188 -14.54 -3.38 -11.16
C VAL A 188 -13.53 -4.51 -11.40
N ALA A 189 -12.26 -4.31 -11.08
CA ALA A 189 -11.21 -5.31 -11.29
C ALA A 189 -11.41 -6.58 -10.42
N PRO A 190 -10.93 -7.77 -10.86
CA PRO A 190 -11.11 -9.02 -10.13
C PRO A 190 -10.46 -9.05 -8.73
N ASN A 191 -9.35 -8.33 -8.57
CA ASN A 191 -8.61 -8.16 -7.31
C ASN A 191 -8.99 -6.88 -6.57
N ALA A 192 -10.12 -6.26 -6.89
CA ALA A 192 -10.55 -5.03 -6.26
C ALA A 192 -11.79 -5.19 -5.37
N LEU A 193 -11.82 -4.39 -4.31
CA LEU A 193 -12.97 -4.24 -3.44
C LEU A 193 -13.78 -3.02 -3.90
N PRO A 194 -15.05 -3.19 -4.33
CA PRO A 194 -15.89 -2.07 -4.73
C PRO A 194 -16.20 -1.20 -3.53
N MET A 195 -16.27 0.12 -3.74
CA MET A 195 -16.64 1.06 -2.70
C MET A 195 -17.45 2.23 -3.26
N PRO A 196 -18.46 2.70 -2.51
CA PRO A 196 -19.21 3.88 -2.91
C PRO A 196 -18.30 5.10 -2.85
N VAL A 197 -18.25 5.86 -3.95
CA VAL A 197 -17.51 7.12 -4.03
C VAL A 197 -18.50 8.22 -4.44
N PRO A 198 -18.51 9.40 -3.81
CA PRO A 198 -19.44 10.46 -4.20
C PRO A 198 -19.27 10.88 -5.68
N GLU A 199 -20.37 11.16 -6.37
CA GLU A 199 -20.39 11.47 -7.82
C GLU A 199 -19.59 12.73 -8.21
N PHE A 200 -19.39 13.63 -7.25
CA PHE A 200 -18.58 14.84 -7.43
C PHE A 200 -17.07 14.56 -7.35
N ILE A 201 -16.64 13.30 -7.23
CA ILE A 201 -15.23 12.89 -7.24
C ILE A 201 -14.90 12.24 -8.59
N SER A 202 -13.80 12.68 -9.21
CA SER A 202 -13.35 12.21 -10.53
C SER A 202 -12.14 11.29 -10.47
N ASP A 203 -11.18 11.60 -9.60
CA ASP A 203 -9.90 10.87 -9.52
C ASP A 203 -9.39 10.83 -8.08
N VAL A 204 -8.58 9.82 -7.76
CA VAL A 204 -7.89 9.68 -6.49
C VAL A 204 -6.45 9.30 -6.76
N ARG A 205 -5.51 10.06 -6.20
CA ARG A 205 -4.08 9.80 -6.35
C ARG A 205 -3.41 9.60 -5.00
N ILE A 206 -2.53 8.62 -4.95
CA ILE A 206 -1.72 8.33 -3.77
C ILE A 206 -0.28 8.69 -4.10
N ALA A 207 0.24 9.72 -3.45
CA ALA A 207 1.60 10.21 -3.65
C ALA A 207 2.11 10.92 -2.40
N ASN A 208 3.42 10.89 -2.19
CA ASN A 208 4.09 11.65 -1.13
C ASN A 208 3.51 11.38 0.29
N GLY A 209 3.06 10.16 0.56
CA GLY A 209 2.47 9.80 1.85
C GLY A 209 1.06 10.35 2.10
N ARG A 210 0.40 10.89 1.07
CA ARG A 210 -0.95 11.47 1.12
C ARG A 210 -1.86 10.86 0.06
N ILE A 211 -3.15 10.99 0.29
CA ILE A 211 -4.19 10.60 -0.66
C ILE A 211 -4.88 11.88 -1.11
N THR A 212 -4.68 12.26 -2.36
CA THR A 212 -5.31 13.42 -2.98
C THR A 212 -6.55 12.98 -3.72
N VAL A 213 -7.69 13.56 -3.35
CA VAL A 213 -8.98 13.31 -4.00
C VAL A 213 -9.32 14.51 -4.87
N TYR A 214 -9.67 14.28 -6.13
CA TYR A 214 -9.98 15.31 -7.11
C TYR A 214 -11.49 15.42 -7.32
N LYS A 215 -11.93 16.67 -7.45
CA LYS A 215 -13.30 17.00 -7.79
C LYS A 215 -13.56 16.72 -9.27
N ASN A 216 -14.76 16.22 -9.56
CA ASN A 216 -15.32 16.18 -10.90
C ASN A 216 -15.72 17.61 -11.30
N ALA A 217 -14.94 18.23 -12.17
CA ALA A 217 -15.24 19.55 -12.70
C ALA A 217 -16.34 19.41 -13.78
N PRO A 218 -17.51 20.06 -13.63
CA PRO A 218 -18.47 20.16 -14.72
C PRO A 218 -17.95 21.07 -15.85
#